data_AF-A0A2S9X738-F1
#
_entry.id   AF-A0A2S9X738-F1
#
_cell.length_a   1.000
_cell.length_b   1.000
_cell.length_c   1.000
_cell.angle_alpha   90.00
_cell.angle_beta   90.00
_cell.angle_gamma   90.00
#
_symmetry.space_group_name_H-M   'P 1'
#
loop_
_entity.id
_entity.type
_entity.pdbx_description
1 polymer ?
#
loop_
_entity_poly.entity_id
_entity_poly.type
_entity_poly.pdbx_seq_one_letter_code
_entity_poly.pdbx_strand_id
1 'polypeptide(L)'
;MTSRHKITAALTVALSFSSPAFAVSKLYDATAGVTLKNGQPCFYTLAKISNPPPDYMKGMGMSFAVFNETTGAKGYTWNTWFSSWQKPLPTSPASCVPYGIASQDQNKQPAKPLPRDTPLSFSMTGEHGKHGVGFCIRRNNQGRDYLSTVAWEDGMASCTTEPLKNTQP
;
A
#
# COMPACT_ATOMS: atom_id res chain seq x y z
N MET A 1 -61.90 -45.97 -4.16
CA MET A 1 -62.05 -44.67 -4.86
C MET A 1 -61.44 -43.57 -3.99
N THR A 2 -60.27 -43.09 -4.43
CA THR A 2 -59.68 -41.73 -4.30
C THR A 2 -60.06 -40.86 -3.09
N SER A 3 -59.08 -40.53 -2.21
CA SER A 3 -58.32 -39.25 -2.21
C SER A 3 -58.98 -38.19 -1.29
N ARG A 4 -58.31 -37.46 -0.40
CA ARG A 4 -57.14 -36.58 -0.61
C ARG A 4 -56.38 -36.31 0.69
N HIS A 5 -55.07 -36.25 0.56
CA HIS A 5 -54.12 -35.79 1.57
C HIS A 5 -54.18 -34.25 1.70
N LYS A 6 -53.97 -33.71 2.90
CA LYS A 6 -53.65 -32.30 3.12
C LYS A 6 -52.18 -32.22 3.54
N ILE A 7 -51.32 -31.91 2.57
CA ILE A 7 -49.91 -31.58 2.81
C ILE A 7 -49.87 -30.07 3.06
N THR A 8 -49.58 -29.68 4.29
CA THR A 8 -49.34 -28.28 4.66
C THR A 8 -47.89 -27.96 4.34
N ALA A 9 -47.63 -27.36 3.18
CA ALA A 9 -46.31 -26.87 2.80
C ALA A 9 -46.04 -25.54 3.51
N ALA A 10 -45.15 -25.54 4.51
CA ALA A 10 -44.60 -24.32 5.09
C ALA A 10 -43.41 -23.87 4.23
N LEU A 11 -43.62 -22.80 3.45
CA LEU A 11 -42.60 -22.17 2.62
C LEU A 11 -41.79 -21.21 3.50
N THR A 12 -40.72 -21.70 4.12
CA THR A 12 -39.80 -20.87 4.91
C THR A 12 -38.83 -20.16 3.94
N VAL A 13 -39.15 -18.91 3.59
CA VAL A 13 -38.25 -18.04 2.82
C VAL A 13 -37.12 -17.58 3.74
N ALA A 14 -36.01 -18.32 3.74
CA ALA A 14 -34.77 -17.89 4.36
C ALA A 14 -34.10 -16.86 3.45
N LEU A 15 -34.34 -15.57 3.73
CA LEU A 15 -33.57 -14.46 3.17
C LEU A 15 -32.17 -14.48 3.80
N SER A 16 -31.27 -15.24 3.17
CA SER A 16 -29.85 -15.19 3.45
C SER A 16 -29.33 -13.83 2.98
N PHE A 17 -29.27 -12.85 3.90
CA PHE A 17 -28.54 -11.61 3.67
C PHE A 17 -27.05 -11.95 3.56
N SER A 18 -26.58 -12.14 2.33
CA SER A 18 -25.16 -12.20 2.02
C SER A 18 -24.59 -10.79 2.15
N SER A 19 -24.12 -10.42 3.35
CA SER A 19 -23.27 -9.25 3.51
C SER A 19 -22.02 -9.46 2.67
N PRO A 20 -21.66 -8.56 1.73
CA PRO A 20 -20.36 -8.60 1.10
C PRO A 20 -19.32 -8.29 2.18
N ALA A 21 -18.74 -9.35 2.75
CA ALA A 21 -17.51 -9.25 3.50
C ALA A 21 -16.43 -8.84 2.49
N PHE A 22 -16.19 -7.54 2.38
CA PHE A 22 -14.98 -7.01 1.76
C PHE A 22 -13.80 -7.39 2.67
N ALA A 23 -13.40 -8.66 2.61
CA ALA A 23 -12.17 -9.14 3.19
C ALA A 23 -11.01 -8.66 2.32
N VAL A 24 -10.72 -7.36 2.38
CA VAL A 24 -9.46 -6.81 1.87
C VAL A 24 -8.39 -7.29 2.85
N SER A 25 -7.68 -8.36 2.52
CA SER A 25 -6.48 -8.74 3.27
C SER A 25 -5.53 -7.55 3.23
N LYS A 26 -5.32 -6.90 4.38
CA LYS A 26 -4.39 -5.77 4.42
C LYS A 26 -3.00 -6.35 4.19
N LEU A 27 -2.44 -6.08 3.01
CA LEU A 27 -1.07 -6.45 2.64
C LEU A 27 -0.01 -5.85 3.61
N TYR A 28 -0.41 -4.90 4.46
CA TYR A 28 0.43 -4.13 5.38
C TYR A 28 -0.21 -4.01 6.77
N ASP A 29 0.60 -3.94 7.81
CA ASP A 29 0.15 -3.74 9.19
C ASP A 29 -0.37 -2.31 9.40
N ALA A 30 0.11 -1.36 8.60
CA ALA A 30 -0.20 0.06 8.70
C ALA A 30 -0.18 0.77 7.33
N THR A 31 -0.86 1.91 7.25
CA THR A 31 -0.95 2.72 6.05
C THR A 31 0.20 3.72 5.98
N ALA A 32 0.89 3.77 4.83
CA ALA A 32 1.82 4.83 4.48
C ALA A 32 1.11 5.92 3.64
N GLY A 33 1.68 7.11 3.64
CA GLY A 33 1.38 8.18 2.72
C GLY A 33 2.52 8.40 1.74
N VAL A 34 2.20 9.02 0.61
CA VAL A 34 3.18 9.47 -0.37
C VAL A 34 2.81 10.85 -0.89
N THR A 35 3.83 11.70 -1.03
CA THR A 35 3.70 13.03 -1.62
C THR A 35 4.74 13.22 -2.73
N LEU A 36 4.52 14.18 -3.61
CA LEU A 36 5.54 14.59 -4.58
C LEU A 36 6.36 15.75 -3.98
N LYS A 37 7.67 15.55 -3.86
CA LYS A 37 8.62 16.59 -3.45
C LYS A 37 9.65 16.73 -4.56
N ASN A 38 9.74 17.93 -5.15
CA ASN A 38 10.61 18.20 -6.31
C ASN A 38 10.39 17.22 -7.48
N GLY A 39 9.12 16.86 -7.75
CA GLY A 39 8.76 15.94 -8.84
C GLY A 39 9.03 14.46 -8.58
N GLN A 40 9.51 14.09 -7.39
CA GLN A 40 9.77 12.68 -7.03
C GLN A 40 8.90 12.25 -5.83
N PRO A 41 8.49 10.97 -5.76
CA PRO A 41 7.78 10.45 -4.60
C PRO A 41 8.61 10.54 -3.32
N CYS A 42 7.93 10.86 -2.22
CA CYS A 42 8.48 10.91 -0.88
C CYS A 42 7.49 10.26 0.09
N PHE A 43 7.97 9.28 0.85
CA PHE A 43 7.13 8.34 1.58
C PHE A 43 7.18 8.58 3.08
N TYR A 44 6.06 8.40 3.76
CA TYR A 44 5.96 8.53 5.21
C TYR A 44 4.88 7.58 5.73
N THR A 45 4.89 7.24 7.01
CA THR A 45 3.79 6.53 7.63
C THR A 45 2.68 7.49 8.01
N LEU A 46 1.43 7.03 7.89
CA LEU A 46 0.28 7.70 8.49
C LEU A 46 -0.03 7.13 9.87
N ALA A 47 0.48 5.95 10.21
CA ALA A 47 0.25 5.31 11.50
C ALA A 47 1.15 5.90 12.60
N LYS A 48 0.65 5.86 13.84
CA LYS A 48 1.48 6.13 15.00
C LYS A 48 2.54 5.03 15.10
N ILE A 49 3.80 5.42 15.14
CA ILE A 49 4.93 4.51 15.37
C ILE A 49 5.29 4.52 16.86
N SER A 50 5.50 3.34 17.43
CA SER A 50 6.11 3.20 18.75
C SER A 50 7.56 3.68 18.72
N ASN A 51 7.89 4.63 19.60
CA ASN A 51 9.26 5.07 19.82
C ASN A 51 9.53 5.10 21.34
N PRO A 52 10.41 4.22 21.87
CA PRO A 52 11.24 3.25 21.14
C PRO A 52 10.42 2.11 20.47
N PRO A 53 11.01 1.39 19.49
CA PRO A 53 10.43 0.15 18.96
C PRO A 53 10.11 -0.88 20.06
N PRO A 54 9.14 -1.79 19.85
CA PRO A 54 8.95 -2.95 20.71
C PRO A 54 10.23 -3.78 20.82
N ASP A 55 10.50 -4.35 22.00
CA ASP A 55 11.77 -5.04 22.28
C ASP A 55 12.11 -6.14 21.26
N TYR A 56 11.11 -6.89 20.82
CA TYR A 56 11.27 -7.98 19.85
C TYR A 56 11.57 -7.51 18.41
N MET A 57 11.39 -6.21 18.12
CA MET A 57 11.70 -5.60 16.82
C MET A 57 12.96 -4.72 16.84
N LYS A 58 13.51 -4.42 18.03
CA LYS A 58 14.69 -3.56 18.16
C LYS A 58 15.87 -4.14 17.38
N GLY A 59 16.56 -3.28 16.62
CA GLY A 59 17.76 -3.66 15.88
C GLY A 59 17.51 -4.39 14.55
N MET A 60 16.25 -4.57 14.14
CA MET A 60 15.92 -5.10 12.80
C MET A 60 16.26 -4.11 11.66
N GLY A 61 16.56 -2.86 11.99
CA GLY A 61 16.79 -1.79 11.03
C GLY A 61 15.52 -1.38 10.29
N MET A 62 15.69 -0.67 9.18
CA MET A 62 14.59 -0.20 8.34
C MET A 62 14.87 -0.49 6.86
N SER A 63 13.93 -1.14 6.19
CA SER A 63 13.93 -1.36 4.75
C SER A 63 12.89 -0.47 4.08
N PHE A 64 13.26 0.09 2.93
CA PHE A 64 12.38 0.87 2.07
C PHE A 64 12.42 0.27 0.67
N ALA A 65 11.26 -0.06 0.13
CA ALA A 65 11.13 -0.65 -1.19
C ALA A 65 9.98 -0.03 -1.96
N VAL A 66 10.17 0.09 -3.27
CA VAL A 66 9.09 0.36 -4.23
C VAL A 66 9.05 -0.77 -5.25
N PHE A 67 7.84 -1.20 -5.58
CA PHE A 67 7.55 -2.29 -6.50
C PHE A 67 6.75 -1.76 -7.68
N ASN A 68 7.03 -2.30 -8.86
CA ASN A 68 6.06 -2.32 -9.95
C ASN A 68 5.07 -3.47 -9.68
N GLU A 69 3.77 -3.17 -9.73
CA GLU A 69 2.70 -4.14 -9.49
C GLU A 69 2.02 -4.61 -10.79
N THR A 70 2.49 -4.16 -11.94
CA THR A 70 1.96 -4.57 -13.25
C THR A 70 2.22 -6.04 -13.50
N THR A 71 1.17 -6.78 -13.86
CA THR A 71 1.27 -8.20 -14.25
C THR A 71 2.30 -8.39 -15.35
N GLY A 72 3.22 -9.34 -15.19
CA GLY A 72 4.31 -9.64 -16.13
C GLY A 72 5.57 -8.76 -15.98
N ALA A 73 5.49 -7.62 -15.27
CA ALA A 73 6.62 -6.75 -14.96
C ALA A 73 6.81 -6.51 -13.46
N LYS A 74 6.19 -7.35 -12.63
CA LYS A 74 6.19 -7.23 -11.17
C LYS A 74 7.60 -7.37 -10.62
N GLY A 75 8.01 -6.46 -9.74
CA GLY A 75 9.33 -6.52 -9.10
C GLY A 75 9.82 -5.19 -8.55
N TYR A 76 11.00 -5.21 -7.94
CA TYR A 76 11.60 -4.03 -7.32
C TYR A 76 11.99 -2.98 -8.37
N THR A 77 11.49 -1.76 -8.19
CA THR A 77 12.01 -0.55 -8.84
C THR A 77 13.07 0.12 -7.97
N TRP A 78 13.02 -0.10 -6.65
CA TRP A 78 14.00 0.36 -5.67
C TRP A 78 13.91 -0.49 -4.39
N ASN A 79 15.05 -0.77 -3.75
CA ASN A 79 15.13 -1.46 -2.47
C ASN A 79 16.42 -1.08 -1.74
N THR A 80 16.27 -0.48 -0.55
CA THR A 80 17.39 -0.11 0.32
C THR A 80 17.10 -0.52 1.76
N TRP A 81 18.16 -0.79 2.52
CA TRP A 81 18.06 -1.18 3.93
C TRP A 81 19.10 -0.43 4.76
N PHE A 82 18.68 0.05 5.92
CA PHE A 82 19.50 0.73 6.91
C PHE A 82 19.55 -0.12 8.17
N SER A 83 20.75 -0.40 8.68
CA SER A 83 20.94 -1.10 9.95
C SER A 83 20.42 -0.28 11.13
N SER A 84 20.57 1.04 11.04
CA SER A 84 20.02 2.02 11.97
C SER A 84 19.56 3.27 11.21
N TRP A 85 18.31 3.68 11.43
CA TRP A 85 17.79 4.90 10.80
C TRP A 85 18.23 6.15 11.56
N GLN A 86 19.19 6.89 10.99
CA GLN A 86 19.80 8.08 11.62
C GLN A 86 19.05 9.39 11.37
N LYS A 87 17.89 9.34 10.71
CA LYS A 87 17.07 10.52 10.39
C LYS A 87 15.82 10.53 11.29
N PRO A 88 15.09 11.65 11.38
CA PRO A 88 13.77 11.64 11.99
C PRO A 88 12.88 10.56 11.38
N LEU A 89 12.03 9.94 12.21
CA LEU A 89 11.09 8.95 11.72
C LEU A 89 10.18 9.58 10.65
N PRO A 90 9.90 8.86 9.55
CA PRO A 90 9.16 9.42 8.45
C PRO A 90 7.66 9.35 8.75
N THR A 91 7.18 10.19 9.67
CA THR A 91 5.78 10.22 10.15
C THR A 91 4.99 11.40 9.57
N SER A 92 5.58 12.16 8.63
CA SER A 92 4.94 13.31 8.02
C SER A 92 5.52 13.60 6.62
N PRO A 93 4.84 14.42 5.80
CA PRO A 93 5.41 14.92 4.54
C PRO A 93 6.72 15.71 4.71
N ALA A 94 6.96 16.32 5.88
CA ALA A 94 8.18 17.08 6.14
C ALA A 94 9.39 16.17 6.41
N SER A 95 9.16 15.04 7.11
CA SER A 95 10.18 14.04 7.45
C SER A 95 10.20 12.82 6.53
N CYS A 96 9.53 12.90 5.37
CA CYS A 96 9.39 11.77 4.46
C CYS A 96 10.73 11.28 3.89
N VAL A 97 10.75 9.99 3.53
CA VAL A 97 11.87 9.32 2.87
C VAL A 97 11.77 9.56 1.37
N PRO A 98 12.73 10.28 0.75
CA PRO A 98 12.72 10.47 -0.69
C PRO A 98 12.98 9.14 -1.39
N TYR A 99 12.29 8.93 -2.51
CA TYR A 99 12.56 7.80 -3.40
C TYR A 99 14.04 7.79 -3.81
N GLY A 100 14.67 6.62 -3.69
CA GLY A 100 16.08 6.47 -4.08
C GLY A 100 17.09 7.01 -3.07
N ILE A 101 16.69 7.27 -1.81
CA ILE A 101 17.68 7.50 -0.76
C ILE A 101 18.68 6.33 -0.72
N ALA A 102 19.97 6.66 -0.71
CA ALA A 102 21.02 5.68 -0.59
C ALA A 102 21.26 5.33 0.88
N SER A 103 21.34 4.03 1.18
CA SER A 103 21.85 3.54 2.44
C SER A 103 23.37 3.41 2.39
N GLN A 104 24.01 3.66 3.53
CA GLN A 104 25.42 3.34 3.73
C GLN A 104 25.62 1.84 4.00
N ASP A 105 24.58 1.15 4.45
CA ASP A 105 24.64 -0.28 4.76
C ASP A 105 24.39 -1.14 3.51
N GLN A 106 23.22 -0.99 2.86
CA GLN A 106 22.84 -1.84 1.74
C GLN A 106 21.86 -1.19 0.76
N ASN A 107 22.24 -1.17 -0.52
CA ASN A 107 21.39 -0.77 -1.64
C ASN A 107 21.09 -1.97 -2.54
N LYS A 108 20.22 -2.88 -2.08
CA LYS A 108 19.89 -4.15 -2.77
C LYS A 108 19.46 -3.93 -4.22
N GLN A 109 18.66 -2.89 -4.46
CA GLN A 109 18.25 -2.49 -5.80
C GLN A 109 18.34 -0.96 -5.91
N PRO A 110 19.24 -0.41 -6.75
CA PRO A 110 19.28 1.03 -6.98
C PRO A 110 17.96 1.52 -7.58
N ALA A 111 17.61 2.77 -7.29
CA ALA A 111 16.37 3.36 -7.78
C ALA A 111 16.39 3.48 -9.31
N LYS A 112 15.40 2.85 -9.94
CA LYS A 112 15.12 2.99 -11.37
C LYS A 112 14.16 4.17 -11.59
N PRO A 113 14.13 4.78 -12.79
CA PRO A 113 13.07 5.73 -13.15
C PRO A 113 11.69 5.10 -12.91
N LEU A 114 10.80 5.84 -12.25
CA LEU A 114 9.44 5.38 -12.01
C LEU A 114 8.57 5.64 -13.25
N PRO A 115 7.96 4.61 -13.84
CA PRO A 115 7.10 4.79 -15.01
C PRO A 115 5.80 5.50 -14.62
N ARG A 116 5.30 6.35 -15.53
CA ARG A 116 3.97 6.96 -15.39
C ARG A 116 2.87 5.95 -15.70
N ASP A 117 1.69 6.22 -15.17
CA ASP A 117 0.46 5.43 -15.43
C ASP A 117 0.67 3.93 -15.18
N THR A 118 1.58 3.59 -14.27
CA THR A 118 1.94 2.24 -13.87
C THR A 118 1.63 2.07 -12.39
N PRO A 119 0.94 0.98 -11.97
CA PRO A 119 0.67 0.71 -10.58
C PRO A 119 1.97 0.42 -9.84
N LEU A 120 2.23 1.20 -8.80
CA LEU A 120 3.38 1.05 -7.92
C LEU A 120 2.90 0.79 -6.49
N SER A 121 3.72 0.12 -5.71
CA SER A 121 3.52 0.02 -4.27
C SER A 121 4.79 0.41 -3.53
N PHE A 122 4.65 1.07 -2.39
CA PHE A 122 5.74 1.32 -1.45
C PHE A 122 5.56 0.44 -0.21
N SER A 123 6.67 -0.04 0.32
CA SER A 123 6.73 -0.77 1.58
C SER A 123 7.88 -0.23 2.43
N MET A 124 7.56 0.14 3.67
CA MET A 124 8.51 0.34 4.76
C MET A 124 8.38 -0.84 5.73
N THR A 125 9.46 -1.54 6.01
CA THR A 125 9.47 -2.69 6.94
C THR A 125 10.65 -2.60 7.91
N GLY A 126 10.56 -3.28 9.05
CA GLY A 126 11.67 -3.41 9.99
C GLY A 126 11.22 -3.13 11.41
N GLU A 127 12.04 -2.41 12.16
CA GLU A 127 11.85 -2.20 13.61
C GLU A 127 10.54 -1.49 13.99
N HIS A 128 9.91 -0.81 13.04
CA HIS A 128 8.65 -0.10 13.24
C HIS A 128 7.44 -0.81 12.60
N GLY A 129 7.57 -2.08 12.20
CA GLY A 129 6.51 -2.85 11.56
C GLY A 129 6.42 -2.64 10.04
N LYS A 130 5.37 -3.17 9.40
CA LYS A 130 5.15 -3.08 7.95
C LYS A 130 4.12 -2.02 7.58
N HIS A 131 4.55 -1.01 6.83
CA HIS A 131 3.71 0.10 6.36
C HIS A 131 3.75 0.15 4.84
N GLY A 132 2.62 0.44 4.19
CA GLY A 132 2.62 0.53 2.73
C GLY A 132 1.51 1.37 2.13
N VAL A 133 1.70 1.67 0.86
CA VAL A 133 0.76 2.46 0.05
C VAL A 133 0.87 2.06 -1.42
N GLY A 134 -0.27 1.85 -2.07
CA GLY A 134 -0.35 1.75 -3.53
C GLY A 134 -0.52 3.13 -4.14
N PHE A 135 0.23 3.43 -5.20
CA PHE A 135 0.16 4.72 -5.87
C PHE A 135 0.49 4.61 -7.36
N CYS A 136 0.02 5.58 -8.14
CA CYS A 136 0.49 5.82 -9.50
C CYS A 136 0.94 7.27 -9.67
N ILE A 137 1.97 7.49 -10.48
CA ILE A 137 2.36 8.82 -10.94
C ILE A 137 1.63 9.06 -12.26
N ARG A 138 0.72 10.04 -12.28
CA ARG A 138 -0.08 10.41 -13.44
C ARG A 138 0.15 11.85 -13.82
N ARG A 139 -0.32 12.23 -15.01
CA ARG A 139 -0.26 13.60 -15.51
C ARG A 139 -1.67 14.14 -15.72
N ASN A 140 -1.92 15.34 -15.22
CA ASN A 140 -3.20 16.01 -15.44
C ASN A 140 -3.22 16.76 -16.79
N ASN A 141 -4.37 17.31 -17.15
CA ASN A 141 -4.57 18.05 -18.41
C ASN A 141 -3.72 19.33 -18.53
N GLN A 142 -3.10 19.78 -17.43
CA GLN A 142 -2.18 20.93 -17.41
C GLN A 142 -0.71 20.50 -17.52
N GLY A 143 -0.45 19.21 -17.77
CA GLY A 143 0.91 18.67 -17.86
C GLY A 143 1.60 18.46 -16.52
N ARG A 144 0.92 18.65 -15.38
CA ARG A 144 1.49 18.50 -14.04
C ARG A 144 1.33 17.07 -13.53
N ASP A 145 2.39 16.56 -12.92
CA ASP A 145 2.37 15.23 -12.32
C ASP A 145 1.61 15.25 -10.98
N TYR A 146 0.82 14.20 -10.73
CA TYR A 146 0.06 13.99 -9.49
C TYR A 146 0.04 12.52 -9.10
N LEU A 147 -0.25 12.25 -7.82
CA LEU A 147 -0.39 10.89 -7.30
C LEU A 147 -1.86 10.47 -7.32
N SER A 148 -2.11 9.27 -7.83
CA SER A 148 -3.44 8.65 -7.88
C SER A 148 -3.46 7.30 -7.19
N THR A 149 -4.66 6.81 -6.87
CA THR A 149 -4.86 5.52 -6.21
C THR A 149 -4.60 4.35 -7.17
N VAL A 150 -4.40 3.17 -6.58
CA VAL A 150 -4.31 1.89 -7.29
C VAL A 150 -5.55 1.08 -6.94
N ALA A 151 -6.26 0.58 -7.95
CA ALA A 151 -7.31 -0.42 -7.78
C ALA A 151 -6.73 -1.82 -7.93
N TRP A 152 -7.29 -2.77 -7.18
CA TRP A 152 -6.90 -4.18 -7.23
C TRP A 152 -8.14 -5.00 -7.58
N GLU A 153 -8.13 -5.60 -8.77
CA GLU A 153 -9.23 -6.43 -9.27
C GLU A 153 -8.63 -7.77 -9.71
N ASP A 154 -9.13 -8.88 -9.16
CA ASP A 154 -8.66 -10.23 -9.47
C ASP A 154 -7.12 -10.41 -9.38
N GLY A 155 -6.51 -9.75 -8.40
CA GLY A 155 -5.05 -9.78 -8.18
C GLY A 155 -4.24 -8.93 -9.16
N MET A 156 -4.90 -8.20 -10.06
CA MET A 156 -4.27 -7.26 -10.98
C MET A 156 -4.37 -5.84 -10.43
N ALA A 157 -3.23 -5.15 -10.38
CA ALA A 157 -3.17 -3.75 -10.00
C ALA A 157 -3.38 -2.86 -11.22
N SER A 158 -4.15 -1.78 -11.08
CA SER A 158 -4.35 -0.77 -12.12
C SER A 158 -4.38 0.63 -11.53
N CYS A 159 -3.94 1.62 -12.32
CA CYS A 159 -4.02 3.02 -11.91
C CYS A 159 -5.43 3.57 -12.08
N THR A 160 -5.92 4.29 -11.08
CA THR A 160 -7.19 5.04 -11.18
C THR A 160 -6.93 6.50 -11.55
N THR A 161 -7.98 7.25 -11.87
CA THR A 161 -7.92 8.72 -12.02
C THR A 161 -8.12 9.46 -10.69
N GLU A 162 -8.42 8.74 -9.61
CA GLU A 162 -8.72 9.35 -8.32
C GLU A 162 -7.43 9.83 -7.65
N PRO A 163 -7.36 11.10 -7.21
CA PRO A 163 -6.20 11.59 -6.47
C PRO A 163 -5.99 10.79 -5.18
N LEU A 164 -4.75 10.41 -4.92
CA LEU A 164 -4.40 9.72 -3.69
C LEU A 164 -4.55 10.68 -2.50
N LYS A 165 -5.43 10.33 -1.57
CA LYS A 165 -5.61 11.05 -0.31
C LYS A 165 -4.78 10.36 0.78
N ASN A 166 -3.85 11.09 1.38
CA ASN A 166 -3.03 10.60 2.48
C ASN A 166 -3.80 10.67 3.80
N THR A 167 -4.83 9.85 3.93
CA THR A 167 -5.68 9.77 5.13
C THR A 167 -5.50 8.41 5.79
N GLN A 168 -5.50 8.38 7.12
CA GLN A 168 -5.68 7.11 7.83
C GLN A 168 -7.05 6.54 7.43
N PRO A 169 -7.15 5.23 7.14
CA PRO A 169 -8.45 4.57 6.95
C PRO A 169 -9.28 4.62 8.24
#